data_AF-A0A1D7ZZ11-F1
#
_entry.id   AF-A0A1D7ZZ11-F1
#
_cell.length_a   1.000
_cell.length_b   1.000
_cell.length_c   1.000
_cell.angle_alpha   90.00
_cell.angle_beta   90.00
_cell.angle_gamma   90.00
#
_symmetry.space_group_name_H-M   'P 1'
#
loop_
_entity.id
_entity.type
_entity.pdbx_description
1 polymer ?
#
loop_
_entity_poly.entity_id
_entity_poly.type
_entity_poly.pdbx_seq_one_letter_code
_entity_poly.pdbx_strand_id
1 'polypeptide(L)'
;MTNLLDRRYLENKKQPAIRMTTGGLFLGLLHLSNLTFQSVDATMQQVFYALILGLALSFIRILTNGLWVGILLHSLIDFQPTIATGGSAATNWGSLLLIFLPLFVISLLWLWFADRLLLKKKGETPFS
;
A
#
# COMPACT_ATOMS: atom_id res chain seq x y z
N MET A 1 -29.92 -22.83 3.90
CA MET A 1 -28.98 -22.94 2.76
C MET A 1 -28.67 -21.52 2.30
N THR A 2 -27.57 -20.90 2.75
CA THR A 2 -27.23 -19.51 2.36
C THR A 2 -26.85 -19.43 0.89
N ASN A 3 -27.45 -18.49 0.17
CA ASN A 3 -27.24 -18.27 -1.27
C ASN A 3 -25.75 -17.96 -1.55
N LEU A 4 -25.20 -18.49 -2.65
CA LEU A 4 -23.84 -18.17 -3.11
C LEU A 4 -23.62 -16.66 -3.30
N LEU A 5 -24.68 -15.92 -3.63
CA LEU A 5 -24.67 -14.46 -3.73
C LEU A 5 -24.50 -13.79 -2.36
N ASP A 6 -25.12 -14.32 -1.30
CA ASP A 6 -24.91 -13.84 0.08
C ASP A 6 -23.50 -14.12 0.55
N ARG A 7 -22.93 -15.29 0.22
CA ARG A 7 -21.52 -15.58 0.52
C ARG A 7 -20.57 -14.60 -0.16
N ARG A 8 -20.75 -14.32 -1.46
CA ARG A 8 -19.93 -13.33 -2.18
C ARG A 8 -20.12 -11.91 -1.63
N TYR A 9 -21.34 -11.54 -1.27
CA TYR A 9 -21.64 -10.25 -0.64
C TYR A 9 -20.95 -10.10 0.73
N LEU A 10 -20.99 -11.15 1.55
CA LEU A 10 -20.33 -11.19 2.86
C LEU A 10 -18.79 -11.24 2.75
N GLU A 11 -18.25 -11.92 1.75
CA GLU A 11 -16.81 -11.93 1.46
C GLU A 11 -16.30 -10.58 0.97
N ASN A 12 -17.00 -9.94 0.04
CA ASN A 12 -16.65 -8.61 -0.46
C ASN A 12 -16.73 -7.54 0.66
N LYS A 13 -17.59 -7.76 1.68
CA LYS A 13 -17.66 -6.96 2.90
C LYS A 13 -16.42 -7.08 3.81
N LYS A 14 -15.56 -8.10 3.70
CA LYS A 14 -14.40 -8.31 4.58
C LYS A 14 -13.04 -7.94 3.96
N GLN A 15 -13.00 -7.48 2.72
CA GLN A 15 -11.76 -7.46 1.92
C GLN A 15 -11.05 -6.12 1.68
N PRO A 16 -11.41 -4.95 2.26
CA PRO A 16 -10.73 -3.70 1.90
C PRO A 16 -9.26 -3.70 2.33
N ALA A 17 -8.95 -4.12 3.56
CA ALA A 17 -7.56 -4.19 4.04
C ALA A 17 -6.73 -5.21 3.26
N ILE A 18 -7.27 -6.41 3.01
CA ILE A 18 -6.58 -7.48 2.27
C ILE A 18 -6.23 -7.02 0.85
N ARG A 19 -7.17 -6.39 0.13
CA ARG A 19 -6.93 -5.93 -1.26
C ARG A 19 -5.85 -4.84 -1.33
N MET A 20 -5.77 -4.00 -0.30
CA MET A 20 -4.78 -2.92 -0.20
C MET A 20 -3.38 -3.44 0.11
N THR A 21 -3.26 -4.41 1.02
CA THR A 21 -1.98 -5.07 1.31
C THR A 21 -1.44 -5.79 0.07
N THR A 22 -2.31 -6.45 -0.69
CA THR A 22 -1.95 -7.12 -1.94
C THR A 22 -1.42 -6.14 -2.99
N GLY A 23 -2.01 -4.94 -3.12
CA GLY A 23 -1.54 -3.92 -4.06
C GLY A 23 -0.12 -3.43 -3.76
N GLY A 24 0.19 -3.14 -2.49
CA GLY A 24 1.54 -2.76 -2.07
C GLY A 24 2.58 -3.86 -2.32
N LEU A 25 2.20 -5.13 -2.12
CA LEU A 25 3.07 -6.26 -2.42
C LEU A 25 3.40 -6.34 -3.91
N PHE A 26 2.41 -6.19 -4.80
CA PHE A 26 2.66 -6.17 -6.24
C PHE A 26 3.57 -5.02 -6.67
N LEU A 27 3.35 -3.82 -6.11
CA LEU A 27 4.22 -2.66 -6.34
C LEU A 27 5.67 -2.95 -5.95
N GLY A 28 5.90 -3.49 -4.76
CA GLY A 28 7.24 -3.86 -4.31
C GLY A 28 7.89 -4.93 -5.20
N LEU A 29 7.17 -6.00 -5.51
CA LEU A 29 7.71 -7.12 -6.30
C LEU A 29 8.01 -6.74 -7.75
N LEU A 30 7.30 -5.77 -8.33
CA LEU A 30 7.57 -5.29 -9.69
C LEU A 30 9.00 -4.75 -9.85
N HIS A 31 9.56 -4.16 -8.79
CA HIS A 31 10.93 -3.66 -8.79
C HIS A 31 12.00 -4.76 -8.88
N LEU A 32 11.68 -6.04 -8.62
CA LEU A 32 12.63 -7.14 -8.84
C LEU A 32 13.08 -7.25 -10.30
N SER A 33 12.29 -6.75 -11.25
CA SER A 33 12.69 -6.65 -12.66
C SER A 33 13.92 -5.77 -12.88
N ASN A 34 14.21 -4.85 -11.96
CA ASN A 34 15.36 -3.95 -12.04
C ASN A 34 16.69 -4.67 -11.77
N LEU A 35 16.67 -5.90 -11.26
CA LEU A 35 17.87 -6.76 -11.16
C LEU A 35 18.54 -7.01 -12.52
N THR A 36 17.85 -6.74 -13.63
CA THR A 36 18.39 -6.85 -14.99
C THR A 36 19.38 -5.74 -15.35
N PHE A 37 19.36 -4.59 -14.65
CA PHE A 37 20.21 -3.43 -14.95
C PHE A 37 20.70 -2.66 -13.72
N GLN A 38 20.31 -3.06 -12.50
CA GLN A 38 20.64 -2.38 -11.24
C GLN A 38 21.18 -3.37 -10.20
N SER A 39 21.98 -2.87 -9.25
CA SER A 39 22.50 -3.68 -8.14
C SER A 39 21.39 -4.31 -7.28
N VAL A 40 21.71 -5.44 -6.66
CA VAL A 40 20.80 -6.12 -5.71
C VAL A 40 20.41 -5.20 -4.57
N ASP A 41 21.38 -4.49 -3.99
CA ASP A 41 21.14 -3.62 -2.83
C ASP A 41 20.13 -2.50 -3.15
N ALA A 42 20.39 -1.73 -4.21
CA ALA A 42 19.46 -0.69 -4.65
C ALA A 42 18.08 -1.25 -5.03
N THR A 43 18.03 -2.45 -5.60
CA THR A 43 16.76 -3.08 -5.97
C THR A 43 15.98 -3.52 -4.73
N MET A 44 16.63 -4.07 -3.72
CA MET A 44 15.98 -4.44 -2.46
C MET A 44 15.51 -3.22 -1.67
N GLN A 45 16.24 -2.10 -1.75
CA GLN A 45 15.80 -0.83 -1.22
C GLN A 45 14.51 -0.36 -1.91
N GLN A 46 14.45 -0.43 -3.25
CA GLN A 46 13.25 -0.15 -4.04
C GLN A 46 12.05 -1.02 -3.65
N VAL A 47 12.24 -2.34 -3.57
CA VAL A 47 11.21 -3.28 -3.11
C VAL A 47 10.69 -2.88 -1.72
N PHE A 48 11.60 -2.56 -0.80
CA PHE A 48 11.28 -2.20 0.58
C PHE A 48 10.43 -0.92 0.66
N TYR A 49 10.89 0.19 0.09
CA TYR A 49 10.14 1.44 0.20
C TYR A 49 8.89 1.47 -0.69
N ALA A 50 8.86 0.78 -1.83
CA ALA A 50 7.68 0.71 -2.70
C ALA A 50 6.53 -0.05 -2.03
N LEU A 51 6.83 -1.15 -1.31
CA LEU A 51 5.86 -1.87 -0.49
C LEU A 51 5.21 -0.94 0.55
N ILE A 52 6.03 -0.18 1.26
CA ILE A 52 5.59 0.70 2.36
C ILE A 52 4.79 1.89 1.81
N LEU A 53 5.24 2.49 0.71
CA LEU A 53 4.49 3.56 0.03
C LEU A 53 3.16 3.06 -0.51
N GLY A 54 3.09 1.84 -1.05
CA GLY A 54 1.82 1.24 -1.49
C GLY A 54 0.80 1.09 -0.35
N LEU A 55 1.26 0.73 0.86
CA LEU A 55 0.41 0.70 2.05
C LEU A 55 -0.02 2.11 2.49
N ALA A 56 0.91 3.07 2.49
CA ALA A 56 0.62 4.45 2.87
C ALA A 56 -0.39 5.13 1.91
N LEU A 57 -0.24 4.93 0.59
CA LEU A 57 -1.17 5.44 -0.41
C LEU A 57 -2.55 4.77 -0.31
N SER A 58 -2.59 3.49 0.05
CA SER A 58 -3.85 2.78 0.34
C SER A 58 -4.57 3.38 1.55
N PHE A 59 -3.82 3.73 2.60
CA PHE A 59 -4.33 4.48 3.73
C PHE A 59 -4.92 5.84 3.30
N ILE A 60 -4.18 6.63 2.52
CA ILE A 60 -4.64 7.94 2.04
C ILE A 60 -5.91 7.80 1.20
N ARG A 61 -6.02 6.74 0.38
CA ARG A 61 -7.22 6.42 -0.38
C ARG A 61 -8.44 6.15 0.52
N ILE A 62 -8.26 5.50 1.67
CA ILE A 62 -9.35 5.32 2.65
C ILE A 62 -9.76 6.67 3.23
N LEU A 63 -8.79 7.46 3.71
CA LEU A 63 -9.09 8.76 4.35
C LEU A 63 -9.83 9.73 3.44
N THR A 64 -9.34 9.85 2.21
CA THR A 64 -9.85 10.86 1.26
C THR A 64 -11.05 10.35 0.49
N ASN A 65 -11.37 9.05 0.62
CA ASN A 65 -12.37 8.35 -0.17
C ASN A 65 -12.23 8.57 -1.69
N GLY A 66 -11.01 8.81 -2.17
CA GLY A 66 -10.75 9.15 -3.57
C GLY A 66 -9.35 8.76 -4.02
N LEU A 67 -9.19 8.51 -5.33
CA LEU A 67 -7.90 8.11 -5.90
C LEU A 67 -6.99 9.31 -6.21
N TRP A 68 -7.56 10.50 -6.42
CA TRP A 68 -6.84 11.68 -6.90
C TRP A 68 -5.67 12.10 -6.01
N VAL A 69 -5.82 12.03 -4.69
CA VAL A 69 -4.73 12.38 -3.76
C VAL A 69 -3.59 11.36 -3.85
N GLY A 70 -3.92 10.07 -3.94
CA GLY A 70 -2.92 9.01 -4.12
C GLY A 70 -2.19 9.12 -5.46
N ILE A 71 -2.92 9.43 -6.54
CA ILE A 71 -2.35 9.67 -7.88
C ILE A 71 -1.37 10.84 -7.82
N LEU A 72 -1.79 11.99 -7.28
CA LEU A 72 -0.94 13.18 -7.19
C LEU A 72 0.35 12.89 -6.41
N LEU A 73 0.24 12.27 -5.24
CA LEU A 73 1.41 11.96 -4.41
C LEU A 73 2.34 10.96 -5.09
N HIS A 74 1.80 9.92 -5.73
CA HIS A 74 2.60 8.94 -6.46
C HIS A 74 3.34 9.61 -7.64
N SER A 75 2.64 10.43 -8.43
CA SER A 75 3.25 11.17 -9.54
C SER A 75 4.36 12.11 -9.05
N LEU A 76 4.18 12.80 -7.92
CA LEU A 76 5.22 13.67 -7.36
C LEU A 76 6.46 12.88 -6.92
N ILE A 77 6.27 11.67 -6.35
CA ILE A 77 7.37 10.79 -5.98
C ILE A 77 8.13 10.32 -7.22
N ASP A 78 7.44 9.95 -8.28
CA ASP A 78 8.05 9.44 -9.51
C ASP A 78 8.77 10.53 -10.33
N PHE A 79 8.31 11.79 -10.21
CA PHE A 79 8.97 12.95 -10.83
C PHE A 79 10.22 13.43 -10.08
N GLN A 80 10.66 12.74 -9.03
CA GLN A 80 11.94 13.09 -8.40
C GLN A 80 13.10 12.85 -9.41
N PRO A 81 14.07 13.79 -9.52
CA PRO A 81 15.16 13.69 -10.50
C PRO A 81 15.99 12.40 -10.40
N THR A 82 16.10 11.86 -9.19
CA THR A 82 16.80 10.63 -8.83
C THR A 82 16.14 9.34 -9.34
N ILE A 83 14.86 9.39 -9.71
CA ILE A 83 14.12 8.27 -10.32
C ILE A 83 14.09 8.43 -11.84
N ALA A 84 13.92 9.67 -12.32
CA ALA A 84 13.76 9.98 -13.75
C ALA A 84 15.02 9.71 -14.61
N THR A 85 16.20 9.66 -14.01
CA THR A 85 17.49 9.57 -14.72
C THR A 85 18.05 8.16 -14.88
N GLY A 86 17.29 7.12 -14.50
CA GLY A 86 17.60 5.72 -14.81
C GLY A 86 18.61 5.09 -13.86
N GLY A 87 18.08 4.46 -12.80
CA GLY A 87 18.84 3.68 -11.82
C GLY A 87 19.15 4.51 -10.56
N SER A 88 18.46 4.22 -9.46
CA SER A 88 18.81 4.81 -8.17
C SER A 88 20.01 4.06 -7.60
N ALA A 89 21.09 4.77 -7.30
CA ALA A 89 22.18 4.21 -6.51
C ALA A 89 21.66 3.76 -5.13
N ALA A 90 22.25 2.72 -4.58
CA ALA A 90 21.94 2.29 -3.22
C ALA A 90 22.26 3.44 -2.25
N THR A 91 21.35 3.68 -1.34
CA THR A 91 21.46 4.66 -0.25
C THR A 91 21.76 3.93 1.07
N ASN A 92 22.03 4.68 2.14
CA ASN A 92 22.24 4.12 3.46
C ASN A 92 20.94 3.50 4.02
N TRP A 93 21.00 2.22 4.39
CA TRP A 93 19.88 1.50 5.00
C TRP A 93 19.38 2.12 6.30
N GLY A 94 20.25 2.69 7.12
CA GLY A 94 19.86 3.37 8.36
C GLY A 94 18.90 4.53 8.10
N SER A 95 19.19 5.36 7.08
CA SER A 95 18.30 6.44 6.66
C SER A 95 16.96 5.92 6.15
N LEU A 96 16.96 4.84 5.35
CA LEU A 96 15.73 4.23 4.85
C LEU A 96 14.88 3.65 5.98
N LEU A 97 15.48 2.91 6.91
CA LEU A 97 14.77 2.33 8.05
C LEU A 97 14.20 3.42 8.95
N LEU A 98 14.96 4.48 9.21
CA LEU A 98 14.51 5.60 10.04
C LEU A 98 13.25 6.28 9.48
N ILE A 99 13.12 6.39 8.15
CA ILE A 99 12.00 7.07 7.49
C ILE A 99 10.83 6.11 7.26
N PHE A 100 11.11 4.95 6.66
CA PHE A 100 10.05 4.07 6.16
C PHE A 100 9.51 3.13 7.21
N LEU A 101 10.28 2.76 8.24
CA LEU A 101 9.77 1.85 9.28
C LEU A 101 8.65 2.49 10.12
N PRO A 102 8.74 3.76 10.58
CA PRO A 102 7.61 4.41 11.23
C PRO A 102 6.39 4.51 10.33
N LEU A 103 6.59 4.86 9.05
CA LEU A 103 5.49 4.94 8.07
C LEU A 103 4.81 3.58 7.87
N PHE A 104 5.58 2.49 7.84
CA PHE A 104 5.06 1.13 7.77
C PHE A 104 4.20 0.78 8.97
N VAL A 105 4.69 1.03 10.19
CA VAL A 105 3.96 0.75 11.43
C VAL A 105 2.65 1.54 11.48
N ILE A 106 2.70 2.85 11.18
CA ILE A 106 1.51 3.72 11.16
C ILE A 106 0.50 3.23 10.12
N SER A 107 0.97 2.87 8.91
CA SER A 107 0.11 2.37 7.84
C SER A 107 -0.57 1.06 8.22
N LEU A 108 0.14 0.12 8.86
CA LEU A 108 -0.44 -1.14 9.32
C LEU A 108 -1.45 -0.95 10.45
N LEU A 109 -1.09 -0.19 11.48
CA LEU A 109 -1.97 0.09 12.62
C LEU A 109 -3.29 0.73 12.16
N TRP A 110 -3.20 1.64 11.19
CA TRP A 110 -4.38 2.28 10.68
C TRP A 110 -5.16 1.41 9.69
N LEU A 111 -4.54 0.65 8.80
CA LEU A 111 -5.30 -0.32 7.99
C LEU A 111 -6.07 -1.30 8.89
N TRP A 112 -5.47 -1.72 10.00
CA TRP A 112 -6.14 -2.53 11.02
C TRP A 112 -7.32 -1.80 11.67
N PHE A 113 -7.12 -0.57 12.17
CA PHE A 113 -8.21 0.17 12.82
C PHE A 113 -9.32 0.58 11.83
N ALA A 114 -8.97 0.90 10.58
CA ALA A 114 -9.92 1.24 9.51
C ALA A 114 -10.80 0.03 9.16
N ASP A 115 -10.20 -1.16 9.07
CA ASP A 115 -10.94 -2.40 8.87
C ASP A 115 -11.97 -2.62 9.99
N ARG A 116 -11.56 -2.42 11.25
CA ARG A 116 -12.45 -2.55 12.42
C ARG A 116 -13.59 -1.52 12.41
N LEU A 117 -13.32 -0.27 12.04
CA LEU A 117 -14.36 0.76 11.91
C LEU A 117 -15.35 0.43 10.79
N LEU A 118 -14.85 -0.03 9.64
CA LEU A 118 -15.69 -0.44 8.53
C LEU A 118 -16.56 -1.64 8.92
N LEU A 119 -16.03 -2.60 9.67
CA LEU A 119 -16.77 -3.73 10.21
C LEU A 119 -17.84 -3.29 11.22
N LYS A 120 -17.53 -2.35 12.12
CA LYS A 120 -18.49 -1.80 13.09
C LYS A 120 -19.66 -1.10 12.40
N LYS A 121 -19.37 -0.15 11.50
CA LYS A 121 -20.39 0.56 10.70
C LYS A 121 -21.27 -0.39 9.89
N LYS A 122 -20.72 -1.53 9.43
CA LYS A 122 -21.46 -2.58 8.71
C LYS A 122 -22.40 -3.40 9.61
N GLY A 123 -22.16 -3.45 10.92
CA GLY A 123 -23.03 -4.11 11.91
C GLY A 123 -24.16 -3.22 12.44
N GLU A 124 -24.06 -1.90 12.23
CA GLU A 124 -25.04 -0.89 12.69
C GLU A 124 -26.06 -0.50 11.60
N THR A 125 -26.13 -1.20 10.45
CA THR A 125 -27.08 -0.87 9.37
C THR A 125 -28.53 -1.11 9.82
N PRO A 126 -29.44 -0.10 9.75
CA PRO A 126 -30.73 -0.09 10.46
C PRO A 126 -31.86 -0.94 9.84
N PHE A 127 -31.54 -1.94 9.03
CA PHE A 127 -32.54 -2.88 8.51
C PHE A 127 -31.94 -4.29 8.50
N SER A 128 -32.08 -4.97 9.64
CA SER A 128 -32.11 -6.44 9.77
C SER A 128 -33.54 -6.88 10.02
#